data_AF-A0A0G4KCV4-F1
#
_entry.id   AF-A0A0G4KCV4-F1
#
_cell.length_a   1.000
_cell.length_b   1.000
_cell.length_c   1.000
_cell.angle_alpha   90.00
_cell.angle_beta   90.00
_cell.angle_gamma   90.00
#
_symmetry.space_group_name_H-M   'P 1'
#
loop_
_entity.id
_entity.type
_entity.pdbx_description
1 polymer ?
#
loop_
_entity_poly.entity_id
_entity_poly.type
_entity_poly.pdbx_seq_one_letter_code
_entity_poly.pdbx_strand_id
1 'polypeptide(L)'
;MSDEGRTIASTQSIVLDLPPSCIEFSQTHPSYFVVGTYNLQKDDKVETKPDASEDDESSFEHGEVTASKKTQNRNGTLVVFRLVDATMHHVQVVSQPSAILDLHFCPIVGKQDILAVASSTGTLAIMQLDPTSDESSPLKHIATSTFPDTPDGVLFLSLAWHPSDPKVLAVTTSSNDVCLVRLDDDWKIIQDDPYPVLTHSLEAWTVAFTPPTASNEDGRTEDDLTVYSGGDDSALRYTNIPAVRLYERLGFLRSKKLHRYYLNGNSAYRLVLLLKSIDPDAHMEESDELYT
;
A
#
# COMPACT_ATOMS: atom_id res chain seq x y z
N MET A 1 -24.19 42.20 -0.43
CA MET A 1 -23.98 41.80 0.96
C MET A 1 -23.02 40.63 0.91
N SER A 2 -21.79 40.85 1.35
CA SER A 2 -20.65 39.95 1.25
C SER A 2 -20.84 38.76 2.18
N ASP A 3 -20.93 37.56 1.60
CA ASP A 3 -20.76 36.29 2.32
C ASP A 3 -19.24 36.08 2.47
N GLU A 4 -18.64 36.77 3.44
CA GLU A 4 -17.26 36.49 3.85
C GLU A 4 -17.25 35.07 4.44
N GLY A 5 -16.55 34.16 3.75
CA GLY A 5 -16.50 32.74 4.07
C GLY A 5 -16.30 32.50 5.57
N ARG A 6 -17.27 31.83 6.19
CA ARG A 6 -17.30 31.55 7.63
C ARG A 6 -16.05 30.77 8.04
N THR A 7 -15.12 31.41 8.73
CA THR A 7 -13.91 30.77 9.27
C THR A 7 -14.30 29.68 10.28
N ILE A 8 -13.89 28.45 10.01
CA ILE A 8 -14.07 27.32 10.94
C ILE A 8 -12.98 27.43 12.03
N ALA A 9 -13.39 27.67 13.28
CA ALA A 9 -12.47 27.73 14.42
C ALA A 9 -12.29 26.33 15.03
N SER A 10 -11.07 26.02 15.48
CA SER A 10 -10.79 24.79 16.21
C SER A 10 -11.46 24.81 17.59
N THR A 11 -12.12 23.71 17.96
CA THR A 11 -12.68 23.50 19.31
C THR A 11 -11.65 22.95 20.29
N GLN A 12 -10.67 22.18 19.81
CA GLN A 12 -9.63 21.56 20.61
C GLN A 12 -8.36 21.34 19.79
N SER A 13 -7.20 21.50 20.42
CA SER A 13 -5.89 21.21 19.83
C SER A 13 -5.06 20.40 20.81
N ILE A 14 -4.45 19.32 20.33
CA ILE A 14 -3.55 18.46 21.11
C ILE A 14 -2.23 18.37 20.35
N VAL A 15 -1.12 18.51 21.05
CA VAL A 15 0.22 18.28 20.51
C VAL A 15 0.63 16.85 20.89
N LEU A 16 1.00 16.06 19.88
CA LEU A 16 1.52 14.70 20.07
C LEU A 16 3.04 14.74 20.28
N ASP A 17 3.57 13.71 20.93
CA ASP A 17 5.01 13.56 21.14
C ASP A 17 5.78 13.39 19.83
N LEU A 18 5.18 12.72 18.85
CA LEU A 18 5.72 12.53 17.50
C LEU A 18 4.79 13.16 16.45
N PRO A 19 5.33 13.69 15.33
CA PRO A 19 4.52 14.29 14.27
C PRO A 19 3.45 13.32 13.72
N PRO A 20 2.16 13.73 13.66
CA PRO A 20 1.12 12.90 13.05
C PRO A 20 1.33 12.78 11.54
N SER A 21 1.12 11.58 11.00
CA SER A 21 1.25 11.30 9.55
C SER A 21 -0.07 10.90 8.91
N CYS A 22 -0.90 10.15 9.61
CA CYS A 22 -2.20 9.66 9.12
C CYS A 22 -3.19 9.51 10.28
N ILE A 23 -4.48 9.56 9.99
CA ILE A 23 -5.56 9.48 10.97
C ILE A 23 -6.79 8.83 10.34
N GLU A 24 -7.47 7.96 11.09
CA GLU A 24 -8.75 7.42 10.66
C GLU A 24 -9.66 7.06 11.84
N PHE A 25 -10.96 7.31 11.68
CA PHE A 25 -12.00 6.90 12.61
C PHE A 25 -12.44 5.46 12.36
N SER A 26 -12.69 4.71 13.43
CA SER A 26 -13.25 3.38 13.33
C SER A 26 -14.72 3.44 12.93
N GLN A 27 -15.12 2.63 11.95
CA GLN A 27 -16.53 2.51 11.55
C GLN A 27 -17.34 1.68 12.58
N THR A 28 -16.72 0.66 13.18
CA THR A 28 -17.35 -0.17 14.23
C THR A 28 -17.49 0.57 15.55
N HIS A 29 -16.51 1.43 15.86
CA HIS A 29 -16.48 2.21 17.09
C HIS A 29 -16.32 3.70 16.76
N PRO A 30 -17.39 4.41 16.33
CA PRO A 30 -17.28 5.78 15.79
C PRO A 30 -16.73 6.84 16.75
N SER A 31 -16.70 6.56 18.05
CA SER A 31 -16.04 7.42 19.03
C SER A 31 -14.53 7.22 19.09
N TYR A 32 -13.96 6.17 18.48
CA TYR A 32 -12.53 5.89 18.48
C TYR A 32 -11.89 6.23 17.13
N PHE A 33 -10.68 6.76 17.19
CA PHE A 33 -9.83 6.96 16.02
C PHE A 33 -8.38 6.66 16.36
N VAL A 34 -7.61 6.32 15.33
CA VAL A 34 -6.19 6.00 15.44
C VAL A 34 -5.40 7.04 14.66
N VAL A 35 -4.32 7.55 15.27
CA VAL A 35 -3.35 8.43 14.64
C VAL A 35 -2.03 7.69 14.49
N GLY A 36 -1.53 7.56 13.27
CA GLY A 36 -0.17 7.12 13.00
C GLY A 36 0.79 8.32 13.08
N THR A 37 2.02 8.07 13.52
CA THR A 37 3.06 9.11 13.58
C THR A 37 4.30 8.73 12.80
N TYR A 38 5.03 9.78 12.40
CA TYR A 38 6.28 9.69 11.67
C TYR A 38 7.37 10.49 12.40
N ASN A 39 8.47 9.83 12.74
CA ASN A 39 9.64 10.51 13.26
C ASN A 39 10.92 10.01 12.56
N LEU A 40 11.68 10.95 12.02
CA LEU A 40 13.00 10.70 11.45
C LEU A 40 14.05 10.93 12.54
N GLN A 41 14.73 9.87 12.96
CA GLN A 41 15.76 9.97 13.97
C GLN A 41 16.98 10.70 13.39
N LYS A 42 17.47 11.72 14.12
CA LYS A 42 18.74 12.36 13.80
C LYS A 42 19.86 11.48 14.37
N ASP A 43 20.83 11.13 13.56
CA ASP A 43 22.05 10.52 14.07
C ASP A 43 22.82 11.58 14.86
N ASP A 44 22.93 11.42 16.19
CA ASP A 44 23.69 12.32 17.09
C ASP A 44 25.22 12.25 16.90
N LYS A 45 25.71 12.02 15.67
CA LYS A 45 27.14 11.97 15.33
C LYS A 45 27.53 13.04 14.31
N VAL A 46 27.31 14.30 14.65
CA VAL A 46 28.20 15.38 14.22
C VAL A 46 28.29 16.40 15.37
N GLU A 47 29.17 16.14 16.34
CA GLU A 47 29.80 17.24 17.07
C GLU A 47 30.67 18.01 16.07
N THR A 48 30.10 19.07 15.48
CA THR A 48 30.88 20.05 14.72
C THR A 48 31.86 20.73 15.66
N LYS A 49 33.15 20.41 15.54
CA LYS A 49 34.20 21.36 15.92
C LYS A 49 34.05 22.62 15.06
N PRO A 50 34.13 23.82 15.63
CA PRO A 50 34.22 25.03 14.83
C PRO A 50 35.66 25.14 14.34
N ASP A 51 35.88 25.16 13.03
CA ASP A 51 37.05 25.84 12.51
C ASP A 51 36.70 26.57 11.22
N ALA A 52 37.06 27.84 11.24
CA ALA A 52 36.83 28.82 10.21
C ALA A 52 37.73 28.56 8.99
N SER A 53 37.20 28.79 7.79
CA SER A 53 37.90 29.52 6.73
C SER A 53 36.91 29.88 5.62
N GLU A 54 37.14 31.07 5.11
CA GLU A 54 36.41 31.79 4.07
C GLU A 54 36.70 31.23 2.67
N ASP A 55 35.82 31.60 1.73
CA ASP A 55 35.98 31.65 0.26
C ASP A 55 36.17 30.32 -0.51
N ASP A 56 35.27 30.01 -1.46
CA ASP A 56 35.49 30.33 -2.89
C ASP A 56 34.32 29.84 -3.78
N GLU A 57 34.11 30.60 -4.84
CA GLU A 57 33.06 30.55 -5.86
C GLU A 57 33.16 29.36 -6.84
N SER A 58 32.00 29.00 -7.38
CA SER A 58 31.75 28.39 -8.70
C SER A 58 32.67 27.25 -9.21
N SER A 59 32.11 26.05 -9.32
CA SER A 59 32.33 25.21 -10.51
C SER A 59 31.21 24.17 -10.67
N PHE A 60 30.47 24.31 -11.77
CA PHE A 60 29.62 23.26 -12.33
C PHE A 60 30.53 22.25 -13.04
N GLU A 61 30.64 21.02 -12.53
CA GLU A 61 30.99 19.87 -13.38
C GLU A 61 30.23 18.61 -12.98
N HIS A 62 29.75 17.91 -14.01
CA HIS A 62 29.09 16.62 -13.96
C HIS A 62 30.01 15.55 -13.37
N GLY A 63 29.85 15.25 -12.09
CA GLY A 63 30.35 14.05 -11.44
C GLY A 63 29.20 13.16 -11.03
N GLU A 64 29.20 11.93 -11.53
CA GLU A 64 28.30 10.84 -11.12
C GLU A 64 28.53 10.55 -9.63
N VAL A 65 27.81 11.25 -8.75
CA VAL A 65 27.87 11.00 -7.32
C VAL A 65 27.02 9.77 -7.04
N THR A 66 27.67 8.60 -6.98
CA THR A 66 27.13 7.46 -6.22
C THR A 66 27.13 7.86 -4.74
N ALA A 67 26.20 8.72 -4.35
CA ALA A 67 25.90 8.99 -2.96
C ALA A 67 25.31 7.69 -2.41
N SER A 68 26.09 6.98 -1.59
CA SER A 68 25.54 5.93 -0.74
C SER A 68 24.46 6.60 0.11
N LYS A 69 23.19 6.39 -0.25
CA LYS A 69 22.06 6.88 0.53
C LYS A 69 22.21 6.28 1.93
N LYS A 70 22.62 7.09 2.92
CA LYS A 70 22.62 6.67 4.32
C LYS A 70 21.22 6.19 4.66
N THR A 71 21.12 4.99 5.22
CA THR A 71 19.85 4.42 5.68
C THR A 71 19.27 5.34 6.75
N GLN A 72 18.14 5.99 6.44
CA GLN A 72 17.43 6.84 7.37
C GLN A 72 16.75 5.98 8.43
N ASN A 73 17.05 6.22 9.71
CA ASN A 73 16.36 5.55 10.80
C ASN A 73 15.08 6.31 11.16
N ARG A 74 13.96 5.60 11.23
CA ARG A 74 12.64 6.16 11.44
C ARG A 74 11.92 5.35 12.51
N ASN A 75 11.13 5.99 13.35
CA ASN A 75 10.22 5.33 14.28
C ASN A 75 8.87 6.05 14.32
N GLY A 76 7.90 5.46 15.01
CA GLY A 76 6.54 5.99 15.07
C GLY A 76 5.74 5.40 16.22
N THR A 77 4.49 5.80 16.28
CA THR A 77 3.49 5.34 17.23
C THR A 77 2.14 5.23 16.53
N LEU A 78 1.31 4.31 17.02
CA LEU A 78 -0.13 4.34 16.82
C LEU A 78 -0.76 4.87 18.11
N VAL A 79 -1.44 6.00 18.02
CA VAL A 79 -2.09 6.67 19.17
C VAL A 79 -3.59 6.51 19.03
N VAL A 80 -4.23 5.88 20.02
CA VAL A 80 -5.67 5.69 20.07
C VAL A 80 -6.29 6.82 20.89
N PHE A 81 -7.29 7.46 20.30
CA PHE A 81 -8.12 8.45 20.97
C PHE A 81 -9.57 8.01 21.01
N ARG A 82 -10.29 8.50 22.02
CA ARG A 82 -11.74 8.42 22.14
C ARG A 82 -12.33 9.83 22.19
N LEU A 83 -13.30 10.10 21.34
CA LEU A 83 -14.08 11.33 21.28
C LEU A 83 -15.38 11.15 22.10
N VAL A 84 -15.52 11.92 23.17
CA VAL A 84 -16.72 11.94 24.03
C VAL A 84 -17.17 13.39 24.15
N ASP A 85 -18.41 13.70 23.80
CA ASP A 85 -18.98 15.06 23.88
C ASP A 85 -18.07 16.13 23.25
N ALA A 86 -17.58 15.86 22.03
CA ALA A 86 -16.64 16.70 21.28
C ALA A 86 -15.28 16.93 21.95
N THR A 87 -14.95 16.16 23.00
CA THR A 87 -13.66 16.19 23.69
C THR A 87 -12.85 14.94 23.35
N MET A 88 -11.63 15.14 22.86
CA MET A 88 -10.67 14.07 22.58
C MET A 88 -9.97 13.64 23.86
N HIS A 89 -10.05 12.34 24.15
CA HIS A 89 -9.38 11.67 25.25
C HIS A 89 -8.33 10.70 24.71
N HIS A 90 -7.09 10.83 25.19
CA HIS A 90 -6.04 9.87 24.87
C HIS A 90 -6.32 8.52 25.58
N VAL A 91 -6.23 7.40 24.85
CA VAL A 91 -6.52 6.06 25.37
C VAL A 91 -5.25 5.21 25.46
N GLN A 92 -4.52 5.06 24.35
CA GLN A 92 -3.40 4.11 24.24
C GLN A 92 -2.32 4.65 23.30
N VAL A 93 -1.05 4.41 23.62
CA VAL A 93 0.07 4.54 22.67
C VAL A 93 0.67 3.17 22.41
N VAL A 94 0.85 2.80 21.15
CA VAL A 94 1.61 1.62 20.73
C VAL A 94 2.85 2.07 19.98
N SER A 95 4.03 1.87 20.57
CA SER A 95 5.30 2.18 19.92
C SER A 95 5.56 1.26 18.73
N GLN A 96 6.09 1.83 17.65
CA GLN A 96 6.40 1.12 16.41
C GLN A 96 7.89 1.28 16.08
N PRO A 97 8.55 0.21 15.59
CA PRO A 97 9.97 0.23 15.26
C PRO A 97 10.28 1.03 13.99
N SER A 98 9.25 1.45 13.25
CA SER A 98 9.33 2.21 12.01
C SER A 98 8.27 3.31 12.01
N ALA A 99 8.42 4.30 11.14
CA ALA A 99 7.42 5.35 10.98
C ALA A 99 6.17 4.81 10.28
N ILE A 100 5.01 5.32 10.67
CA ILE A 100 3.73 4.98 10.05
C ILE A 100 3.48 5.93 8.88
N LEU A 101 3.24 5.35 7.71
CA LEU A 101 3.04 6.11 6.47
C LEU A 101 1.58 6.16 6.05
N ASP A 102 0.84 5.07 6.28
CA ASP A 102 -0.58 5.01 6.01
C ASP A 102 -1.26 3.99 6.92
N LEU A 103 -2.55 4.18 7.17
CA LEU A 103 -3.37 3.23 7.93
C LEU A 103 -4.81 3.28 7.44
N HIS A 104 -5.44 2.11 7.33
CA HIS A 104 -6.86 2.01 6.99
C HIS A 104 -7.58 0.87 7.70
N PHE A 105 -8.77 1.14 8.24
CA PHE A 105 -9.73 0.15 8.71
C PHE A 105 -10.35 -0.59 7.53
N CYS A 106 -10.57 -1.90 7.70
CA CYS A 106 -11.21 -2.72 6.67
C CYS A 106 -12.67 -2.26 6.46
N PRO A 107 -13.11 -2.00 5.22
CA PRO A 107 -14.48 -1.55 4.96
C PRO A 107 -15.51 -2.67 4.99
N ILE A 108 -15.08 -3.94 5.09
CA ILE A 108 -15.95 -5.11 4.98
C ILE A 108 -16.71 -5.35 6.29
N VAL A 109 -18.04 -5.46 6.19
CA VAL A 109 -18.93 -5.74 7.32
C VAL A 109 -18.45 -6.97 8.09
N GLY A 110 -18.34 -6.83 9.41
CA GLY A 110 -17.85 -7.88 10.31
C GLY A 110 -16.31 -7.97 10.41
N LYS A 111 -15.58 -7.09 9.70
CA LYS A 111 -14.12 -6.92 9.80
C LYS A 111 -13.70 -5.47 10.02
N GLN A 112 -14.65 -4.55 10.24
CA GLN A 112 -14.42 -3.11 10.37
C GLN A 112 -13.61 -2.69 11.62
N ASP A 113 -13.33 -3.64 12.51
CA ASP A 113 -12.41 -3.54 13.64
C ASP A 113 -10.94 -3.84 13.28
N ILE A 114 -10.69 -4.40 12.09
CA ILE A 114 -9.33 -4.70 11.60
C ILE A 114 -8.72 -3.48 10.93
N LEU A 115 -7.50 -3.13 11.35
CA LEU A 115 -6.72 -2.00 10.87
C LEU A 115 -5.43 -2.48 10.19
N ALA A 116 -5.21 -2.07 8.95
CA ALA A 116 -3.94 -2.26 8.25
C ALA A 116 -3.05 -1.02 8.41
N VAL A 117 -1.74 -1.24 8.52
CA VAL A 117 -0.73 -0.19 8.76
C VAL A 117 0.47 -0.40 7.84
N ALA A 118 0.77 0.58 6.99
CA ALA A 118 1.96 0.62 6.15
C ALA A 118 3.09 1.38 6.84
N SER A 119 4.32 0.87 6.71
CA SER A 119 5.47 1.38 7.44
C SER A 119 6.66 1.74 6.57
N SER A 120 7.54 2.54 7.17
CA SER A 120 8.78 2.99 6.54
C SER A 120 9.87 1.93 6.40
N THR A 121 9.60 0.70 6.79
CA THR A 121 10.49 -0.47 6.61
C THR A 121 9.90 -1.48 5.64
N GLY A 122 8.90 -1.07 4.84
CA GLY A 122 8.28 -1.95 3.85
C GLY A 122 7.48 -3.09 4.48
N THR A 123 6.85 -2.83 5.63
CA THR A 123 6.02 -3.83 6.31
C THR A 123 4.55 -3.44 6.31
N LEU A 124 3.70 -4.46 6.24
CA LEU A 124 2.29 -4.38 6.53
C LEU A 124 2.05 -4.99 7.93
N ALA A 125 1.55 -4.19 8.86
CA ALA A 125 1.06 -4.66 10.14
C ALA A 125 -0.47 -4.68 10.15
N ILE A 126 -1.04 -5.74 10.72
CA ILE A 126 -2.48 -5.90 10.93
C ILE A 126 -2.75 -5.82 12.44
N MET A 127 -3.68 -4.95 12.80
CA MET A 127 -4.11 -4.67 14.16
C MET A 127 -5.62 -4.88 14.29
N GLN A 128 -6.12 -5.08 15.51
CA GLN A 128 -7.54 -5.13 15.82
C GLN A 128 -7.87 -4.11 16.90
N LEU A 129 -8.92 -3.33 16.69
CA LEU A 129 -9.47 -2.39 17.67
C LEU A 129 -10.70 -3.00 18.35
N ASP A 130 -10.58 -3.36 19.63
CA ASP A 130 -11.67 -3.90 20.44
C ASP A 130 -11.75 -3.23 21.83
N PRO A 131 -12.40 -2.06 21.93
CA PRO A 131 -12.65 -1.39 23.21
C PRO A 131 -13.70 -2.09 24.07
N THR A 132 -14.44 -3.08 23.53
CA THR A 132 -15.44 -3.82 24.32
C THR A 132 -14.77 -4.86 25.21
N SER A 133 -13.68 -5.46 24.74
CA SER A 133 -12.87 -6.41 25.52
C SER A 133 -11.86 -5.73 26.44
N ASP A 134 -11.22 -4.63 26.00
CA ASP A 134 -10.22 -3.89 26.79
C ASP A 134 -10.27 -2.39 26.46
N GLU A 135 -11.02 -1.63 27.24
CA GLU A 135 -11.17 -0.18 27.03
C GLU A 135 -9.85 0.60 27.23
N SER A 136 -8.92 0.06 28.03
CA SER A 136 -7.66 0.73 28.39
C SER A 136 -6.54 0.53 27.36
N SER A 137 -6.57 -0.60 26.64
CA SER A 137 -5.62 -0.93 25.59
C SER A 137 -6.37 -1.62 24.43
N PRO A 138 -7.28 -0.92 23.75
CA PRO A 138 -8.20 -1.53 22.78
C PRO A 138 -7.52 -1.97 21.48
N LEU A 139 -6.36 -1.41 21.13
CA LEU A 139 -5.65 -1.75 19.89
C LEU A 139 -4.62 -2.84 20.14
N LYS A 140 -4.83 -4.03 19.55
CA LYS A 140 -3.95 -5.20 19.66
C LYS A 140 -3.31 -5.55 18.32
N HIS A 141 -2.05 -5.97 18.36
CA HIS A 141 -1.34 -6.47 17.19
C HIS A 141 -1.78 -7.89 16.85
N ILE A 142 -1.97 -8.18 15.56
CA ILE A 142 -2.27 -9.52 15.05
C ILE A 142 -1.04 -10.10 14.34
N ALA A 143 -0.55 -9.39 13.31
CA ALA A 143 0.52 -9.88 12.46
C ALA A 143 1.32 -8.74 11.84
N THR A 144 2.59 -9.00 11.52
CA THR A 144 3.42 -8.12 10.68
C THR A 144 4.11 -8.98 9.64
N SER A 145 4.11 -8.52 8.39
CA SER A 145 4.78 -9.21 7.28
C SER A 145 5.25 -8.23 6.21
N THR A 146 6.06 -8.71 5.28
CA THR A 146 6.62 -7.97 4.14
C THR A 146 6.70 -8.93 2.94
N PHE A 147 7.02 -8.44 1.73
CA PHE A 147 7.30 -9.36 0.62
C PHE A 147 8.65 -10.06 0.86
N PRO A 148 8.76 -11.39 0.64
CA PRO A 148 9.97 -12.17 0.83
C PRO A 148 11.26 -11.54 0.26
N ASP A 149 11.16 -10.93 -0.91
CA ASP A 149 12.29 -10.34 -1.64
C ASP A 149 12.27 -8.80 -1.63
N THR A 150 11.63 -8.17 -0.64
CA THR A 150 11.63 -6.70 -0.52
C THR A 150 13.06 -6.21 -0.32
N PRO A 151 13.62 -5.40 -1.24
CA PRO A 151 14.96 -4.85 -1.06
C PRO A 151 15.04 -3.97 0.19
N ASP A 152 16.20 -3.97 0.85
CA ASP A 152 16.47 -3.09 1.98
C ASP A 152 16.19 -1.63 1.62
N GLY A 153 15.43 -0.95 2.49
CA GLY A 153 15.09 0.46 2.33
C GLY A 153 13.87 0.75 1.45
N VAL A 154 13.21 -0.27 0.87
CA VAL A 154 11.90 -0.09 0.23
C VAL A 154 10.83 0.16 1.29
N LEU A 155 10.06 1.22 1.09
CA LEU A 155 8.98 1.66 1.97
C LEU A 155 7.63 1.15 1.42
N PHE A 156 6.67 0.90 2.31
CA PHE A 156 5.25 0.82 1.93
C PHE A 156 4.64 2.20 2.20
N LEU A 157 4.16 2.87 1.15
CA LEU A 157 3.82 4.30 1.20
C LEU A 157 2.33 4.52 1.45
N SER A 158 1.46 3.78 0.75
CA SER A 158 0.01 3.84 0.93
C SER A 158 -0.62 2.46 0.77
N LEU A 159 -1.79 2.26 1.36
CA LEU A 159 -2.56 1.02 1.23
C LEU A 159 -4.04 1.30 0.99
N ALA A 160 -4.73 0.35 0.36
CA ALA A 160 -6.18 0.36 0.26
C ALA A 160 -6.72 -1.05 0.40
N TRP A 161 -7.80 -1.22 1.15
CA TRP A 161 -8.50 -2.51 1.23
C TRP A 161 -9.28 -2.78 -0.06
N HIS A 162 -9.31 -4.04 -0.47
CA HIS A 162 -10.21 -4.47 -1.52
C HIS A 162 -11.67 -4.28 -1.08
N PRO A 163 -12.57 -3.75 -1.94
CA PRO A 163 -13.92 -3.35 -1.54
C PRO A 163 -14.86 -4.51 -1.21
N SER A 164 -14.51 -5.75 -1.57
CA SER A 164 -15.32 -6.95 -1.29
C SER A 164 -14.56 -8.15 -0.71
N ASP A 165 -13.23 -8.06 -0.52
CA ASP A 165 -12.41 -9.18 -0.03
C ASP A 165 -11.55 -8.68 1.15
N PRO A 166 -11.85 -9.10 2.40
CA PRO A 166 -11.14 -8.63 3.58
C PRO A 166 -9.71 -9.19 3.71
N LYS A 167 -9.27 -10.05 2.78
CA LYS A 167 -7.93 -10.63 2.75
C LYS A 167 -7.11 -10.09 1.58
N VAL A 168 -7.57 -9.05 0.90
CA VAL A 168 -6.84 -8.41 -0.22
C VAL A 168 -6.66 -6.93 0.02
N LEU A 169 -5.45 -6.43 -0.25
CA LEU A 169 -5.11 -5.01 -0.25
C LEU A 169 -4.37 -4.65 -1.54
N ALA A 170 -4.39 -3.36 -1.89
CA ALA A 170 -3.37 -2.78 -2.73
C ALA A 170 -2.37 -2.02 -1.85
N VAL A 171 -1.09 -2.07 -2.20
CA VAL A 171 -0.01 -1.38 -1.49
C VAL A 171 0.88 -0.68 -2.51
N THR A 172 1.24 0.58 -2.27
CA THR A 172 2.26 1.28 -3.05
C THR A 172 3.60 1.23 -2.35
N THR A 173 4.69 1.23 -3.14
CA THR A 173 6.05 1.17 -2.62
C THR A 173 6.90 2.35 -3.09
N SER A 174 7.98 2.63 -2.37
CA SER A 174 9.01 3.56 -2.84
C SER A 174 9.88 3.00 -3.97
N SER A 175 9.63 1.78 -4.43
CA SER A 175 10.19 1.25 -5.68
C SER A 175 9.31 1.58 -6.89
N ASN A 176 8.39 2.54 -6.73
CA ASN A 176 7.45 3.04 -7.73
C ASN A 176 6.31 2.07 -8.06
N ASP A 177 6.21 0.96 -7.33
CA ASP A 177 5.30 -0.12 -7.65
C ASP A 177 3.98 -0.01 -6.90
N VAL A 178 2.93 -0.54 -7.53
CA VAL A 178 1.64 -0.79 -6.90
C VAL A 178 1.41 -2.29 -6.96
N CYS A 179 1.30 -2.93 -5.82
CA CYS A 179 1.15 -4.37 -5.69
C CYS A 179 -0.24 -4.71 -5.15
N LEU A 180 -0.82 -5.81 -5.62
CA LEU A 180 -1.92 -6.45 -4.91
C LEU A 180 -1.34 -7.48 -3.93
N VAL A 181 -1.87 -7.46 -2.74
CA VAL A 181 -1.41 -8.25 -1.60
C VAL A 181 -2.57 -9.13 -1.16
N ARG A 182 -2.34 -10.44 -1.04
CA ARG A 182 -3.27 -11.36 -0.38
C ARG A 182 -2.73 -11.71 1.01
N LEU A 183 -3.64 -11.87 1.96
CA LEU A 183 -3.34 -12.29 3.32
C LEU A 183 -3.82 -13.73 3.56
N ASP A 184 -3.07 -14.49 4.33
CA ASP A 184 -3.50 -15.79 4.86
C ASP A 184 -4.49 -15.65 6.03
N ASP A 185 -4.91 -16.78 6.60
CA ASP A 185 -5.80 -16.81 7.76
C ASP A 185 -5.16 -16.16 9.00
N ASP A 186 -3.84 -16.21 9.12
CA ASP A 186 -3.03 -15.56 10.16
C ASP A 186 -2.73 -14.08 9.87
N TRP A 187 -3.32 -13.50 8.82
CA TRP A 187 -3.17 -12.10 8.39
C TRP A 187 -1.76 -11.72 7.91
N LYS A 188 -0.97 -12.70 7.46
CA LYS A 188 0.34 -12.47 6.86
C LYS A 188 0.25 -12.45 5.34
N ILE A 189 1.12 -11.67 4.72
CA ILE A 189 1.24 -11.59 3.26
C ILE A 189 1.57 -12.96 2.67
N ILE A 190 0.74 -13.41 1.72
CA ILE A 190 1.04 -14.46 0.77
C ILE A 190 1.36 -13.78 -0.57
N GLN A 191 2.56 -14.01 -1.10
CA GLN A 191 2.94 -13.52 -2.42
C GLN A 191 2.46 -14.50 -3.50
N ASP A 192 1.18 -14.40 -3.87
CA ASP A 192 0.60 -15.19 -4.97
C ASP A 192 1.05 -14.68 -6.35
N ASP A 193 1.29 -13.36 -6.46
CA ASP A 193 1.67 -12.68 -7.69
C ASP A 193 2.94 -11.85 -7.45
N PRO A 194 4.07 -12.18 -8.09
CA PRO A 194 5.32 -11.44 -7.90
C PRO A 194 5.36 -10.13 -8.68
N TYR A 195 4.35 -9.82 -9.51
CA TYR A 195 4.39 -8.67 -10.41
C TYR A 195 3.47 -7.53 -9.96
N PRO A 196 3.98 -6.28 -9.96
CA PRO A 196 3.19 -5.12 -9.56
C PRO A 196 2.14 -4.74 -10.60
N VAL A 197 0.89 -4.56 -10.19
CA VAL A 197 -0.24 -4.25 -11.09
C VAL A 197 -0.09 -2.90 -11.81
N LEU A 198 0.62 -1.94 -11.20
CA LEU A 198 1.05 -0.68 -11.81
C LEU A 198 2.49 -0.36 -11.42
N THR A 199 3.19 0.43 -12.23
CA THR A 199 4.49 1.01 -11.87
C THR A 199 4.55 2.44 -12.39
N HIS A 200 4.92 3.36 -11.51
CA HIS A 200 5.21 4.75 -11.78
C HIS A 200 6.68 4.94 -12.21
N SER A 201 7.03 6.09 -12.77
CA SER A 201 8.44 6.40 -13.05
C SER A 201 9.19 7.02 -11.86
N LEU A 202 8.45 7.44 -10.83
CA LEU A 202 8.91 7.89 -9.50
C LEU A 202 8.00 7.29 -8.43
N GLU A 203 8.24 7.56 -7.16
CA GLU A 203 7.55 6.97 -6.02
C GLU A 203 6.02 7.07 -6.13
N ALA A 204 5.33 5.94 -5.90
CA ALA A 204 3.88 5.85 -5.94
C ALA A 204 3.31 6.16 -4.54
N TRP A 205 2.62 7.28 -4.40
CA TRP A 205 2.23 7.84 -3.10
C TRP A 205 0.82 7.52 -2.66
N THR A 206 -0.05 7.10 -3.57
CA THR A 206 -1.45 6.81 -3.25
C THR A 206 -2.00 5.67 -4.09
N VAL A 207 -2.92 4.91 -3.51
CA VAL A 207 -3.68 3.89 -4.23
C VAL A 207 -5.14 3.89 -3.79
N ALA A 208 -6.04 3.62 -4.72
CA ALA A 208 -7.46 3.46 -4.44
C ALA A 208 -8.08 2.42 -5.38
N PHE A 209 -9.07 1.69 -4.88
CA PHE A 209 -9.95 0.87 -5.71
C PHE A 209 -11.15 1.69 -6.20
N THR A 210 -11.71 1.31 -7.34
CA THR A 210 -13.08 1.73 -7.70
C THR A 210 -14.06 1.36 -6.59
N PRO A 211 -15.02 2.25 -6.25
CA PRO A 211 -16.11 1.90 -5.37
C PRO A 211 -16.88 0.68 -5.88
N PRO A 212 -17.52 -0.11 -4.99
CA PRO A 212 -18.46 -1.15 -5.42
C PRO A 212 -19.54 -0.51 -6.32
N THR A 213 -19.72 -1.02 -7.53
CA THR A 213 -20.76 -0.52 -8.44
C THR A 213 -22.14 -0.86 -7.89
N ALA A 214 -22.94 0.16 -7.57
CA ALA A 214 -24.34 0.00 -7.21
C ALA A 214 -25.19 -0.20 -8.47
N SER A 215 -25.20 -1.40 -9.06
CA SER A 215 -26.28 -1.89 -9.95
C SER A 215 -25.95 -3.26 -10.55
N ASN A 216 -26.50 -4.30 -9.92
CA ASN A 216 -26.85 -5.54 -10.59
C ASN A 216 -28.15 -5.34 -11.38
N GLU A 217 -28.12 -4.59 -12.48
CA GLU A 217 -29.18 -4.67 -13.50
C GLU A 217 -28.66 -5.20 -14.85
N ASP A 218 -27.36 -5.07 -15.13
CA ASP A 218 -26.72 -5.62 -16.33
C ASP A 218 -25.59 -6.62 -15.99
N GLY A 219 -25.90 -7.71 -15.28
CA GLY A 219 -25.14 -8.98 -15.32
C GLY A 219 -23.60 -8.97 -15.11
N ARG A 220 -22.97 -7.89 -14.68
CA ARG A 220 -21.52 -7.79 -14.48
C ARG A 220 -21.16 -8.16 -13.04
N THR A 221 -20.54 -9.32 -12.89
CA THR A 221 -19.97 -9.87 -11.66
C THR A 221 -18.50 -9.48 -11.54
N GLU A 222 -18.01 -8.99 -10.38
CA GLU A 222 -16.59 -8.85 -9.95
C GLU A 222 -15.53 -8.25 -10.94
N ASP A 223 -15.88 -7.97 -12.18
CA ASP A 223 -14.99 -7.85 -13.34
C ASP A 223 -14.74 -6.39 -13.76
N ASP A 224 -15.18 -5.41 -12.98
CA ASP A 224 -14.94 -3.97 -13.23
C ASP A 224 -14.01 -3.31 -12.20
N LEU A 225 -13.34 -4.11 -11.34
CA LEU A 225 -12.43 -3.56 -10.34
C LEU A 225 -11.18 -2.93 -10.99
N THR A 226 -11.08 -1.61 -10.86
CA THR A 226 -9.93 -0.84 -11.31
C THR A 226 -9.15 -0.31 -10.11
N VAL A 227 -7.83 -0.43 -10.17
CA VAL A 227 -6.92 0.22 -9.21
C VAL A 227 -6.42 1.50 -9.83
N TYR A 228 -6.50 2.60 -9.09
CA TYR A 228 -5.91 3.89 -9.40
C TYR A 228 -4.70 4.15 -8.52
N SER A 229 -3.69 4.83 -9.04
CA SER A 229 -2.54 5.26 -8.26
C SER A 229 -1.95 6.57 -8.77
N GLY A 230 -1.47 7.39 -7.84
CA GLY A 230 -0.78 8.65 -8.10
C GLY A 230 0.62 8.65 -7.51
N GLY A 231 1.57 9.36 -8.14
CA GLY A 231 2.96 9.40 -7.68
C GLY A 231 3.68 10.70 -8.03
N ASP A 232 4.96 10.78 -7.64
CA ASP A 232 5.83 11.95 -7.87
C ASP A 232 6.12 12.20 -9.35
N ASP A 233 5.82 11.23 -10.21
CA ASP A 233 5.85 11.38 -11.66
C ASP A 233 4.73 12.29 -12.20
N SER A 234 3.94 12.89 -11.30
CA SER A 234 2.79 13.74 -11.63
C SER A 234 1.76 13.03 -12.51
N ALA A 235 1.71 11.69 -12.43
CA ALA A 235 0.81 10.88 -13.23
C ALA A 235 -0.27 10.23 -12.34
N LEU A 236 -1.50 10.22 -12.85
CA LEU A 236 -2.55 9.31 -12.40
C LEU A 236 -2.55 8.08 -13.32
N ARG A 237 -2.36 6.90 -12.75
CA ARG A 237 -2.34 5.62 -13.46
C ARG A 237 -3.52 4.77 -13.03
N TYR A 238 -3.96 3.87 -13.90
CA TYR A 238 -5.00 2.91 -13.58
C TYR A 238 -4.80 1.59 -14.33
N THR A 239 -5.29 0.49 -13.75
CA THR A 239 -5.28 -0.83 -14.39
C THR A 239 -6.57 -1.58 -14.11
N ASN A 240 -7.06 -2.29 -15.13
CA ASN A 240 -8.17 -3.24 -15.01
C ASN A 240 -7.59 -4.62 -14.67
N ILE A 241 -7.71 -5.01 -13.39
CA ILE A 241 -7.19 -6.30 -12.89
C ILE A 241 -7.89 -7.50 -13.56
N PRO A 242 -9.22 -7.52 -13.70
CA PRO A 242 -9.95 -8.59 -14.40
C PRO A 242 -9.41 -8.90 -15.81
N ALA A 243 -9.07 -7.87 -16.59
CA ALA A 243 -8.51 -8.05 -17.92
C ALA A 243 -7.20 -8.85 -17.91
N VAL A 244 -6.30 -8.59 -16.95
CA VAL A 244 -5.05 -9.34 -16.80
C VAL A 244 -5.33 -10.80 -16.39
N ARG A 245 -6.21 -11.01 -15.41
CA ARG A 245 -6.60 -12.35 -14.93
C ARG A 245 -7.27 -13.18 -16.01
N LEU A 246 -8.02 -12.57 -16.93
CA LEU A 246 -8.62 -13.27 -18.07
C LEU A 246 -7.54 -13.95 -18.93
N TYR A 247 -6.48 -13.22 -19.29
CA TYR A 247 -5.39 -13.81 -20.07
C TYR A 247 -4.68 -14.93 -19.32
N GLU A 248 -4.49 -14.79 -18.01
CA GLU A 248 -3.89 -15.84 -17.18
C GLU A 248 -4.77 -17.11 -17.13
N ARG A 249 -6.09 -16.95 -16.99
CA ARG A 249 -7.06 -18.06 -17.06
C ARG A 249 -7.06 -18.76 -18.42
N LEU A 250 -6.75 -18.03 -19.50
CA LEU A 250 -6.54 -18.59 -20.84
C LEU A 250 -5.16 -19.27 -21.01
N GLY A 251 -4.35 -19.34 -19.96
CA GLY A 251 -3.05 -20.02 -19.96
C GLY A 251 -1.87 -19.12 -20.35
N PHE A 252 -2.08 -17.81 -20.53
CA PHE A 252 -0.97 -16.90 -20.79
C PHE A 252 -0.19 -16.62 -19.50
N LEU A 253 1.13 -16.65 -19.61
CA LEU A 253 2.05 -16.30 -18.53
C LEU A 253 2.64 -14.91 -18.76
N ARG A 254 2.70 -14.09 -17.70
CA ARG A 254 3.45 -12.82 -17.71
C ARG A 254 4.94 -13.13 -17.71
N SER A 255 5.57 -12.96 -18.86
CA SER A 255 7.00 -13.30 -19.05
C SER A 255 7.94 -12.12 -18.82
N LYS A 256 7.49 -10.89 -19.07
CA LYS A 256 8.30 -9.67 -18.92
C LYS A 256 7.42 -8.43 -18.81
N LYS A 257 7.74 -7.52 -17.89
CA LYS A 257 7.20 -6.16 -17.89
C LYS A 257 8.01 -5.29 -18.85
N LEU A 258 7.33 -4.66 -19.79
CA LEU A 258 7.90 -3.77 -20.80
C LEU A 258 7.56 -2.33 -20.39
N HIS A 259 8.54 -1.61 -19.86
CA HIS A 259 8.35 -0.23 -19.43
C HIS A 259 8.24 0.71 -20.64
N ARG A 260 7.25 1.61 -20.65
CA ARG A 260 7.00 2.57 -21.74
C ARG A 260 6.96 1.91 -23.12
N TYR A 261 6.32 0.74 -23.20
CA TYR A 261 6.27 -0.08 -24.42
C TYR A 261 5.51 0.61 -25.56
N TYR A 262 4.45 1.35 -25.22
CA TYR A 262 3.66 2.10 -26.19
C TYR A 262 4.16 3.54 -26.33
N LEU A 263 3.87 4.16 -27.48
CA LEU A 263 4.21 5.56 -27.77
C LEU A 263 3.64 6.56 -26.74
N ASN A 264 2.60 6.17 -26.00
CA ASN A 264 2.00 6.96 -24.92
C ASN A 264 2.73 6.83 -23.56
N GLY A 265 3.82 6.05 -23.48
CA GLY A 265 4.59 5.85 -22.26
C GLY A 265 4.02 4.80 -21.31
N ASN A 266 2.95 4.09 -21.68
CA ASN A 266 2.39 3.05 -20.82
C ASN A 266 3.26 1.78 -20.81
N SER A 267 3.39 1.19 -19.63
CA SER A 267 3.98 -0.12 -19.45
C SER A 267 3.01 -1.22 -19.92
N ALA A 268 3.54 -2.35 -20.38
CA ALA A 268 2.76 -3.50 -20.80
C ALA A 268 3.39 -4.80 -20.28
N TYR A 269 2.60 -5.85 -20.10
CA TYR A 269 3.12 -7.19 -19.87
C TYR A 269 3.22 -7.95 -21.18
N ARG A 270 4.39 -8.57 -21.44
CA ARG A 270 4.54 -9.57 -22.49
C ARG A 270 3.93 -10.88 -22.00
N LEU A 271 2.77 -11.20 -22.55
CA LEU A 271 2.04 -12.44 -22.29
C LEU A 271 2.52 -13.53 -23.25
N VAL A 272 2.81 -14.72 -22.73
CA VAL A 272 3.27 -15.88 -23.49
C VAL A 272 2.36 -17.06 -23.20
N LEU A 273 1.73 -17.62 -24.23
CA LEU A 273 1.00 -18.89 -24.15
C LEU A 273 1.91 -20.01 -24.66
N LEU A 274 2.24 -20.97 -23.78
CA LEU A 274 3.00 -22.15 -24.19
C LEU A 274 2.04 -23.14 -24.83
N LEU A 275 2.16 -23.31 -26.14
CA LEU A 275 1.39 -24.33 -26.88
C LEU A 275 2.04 -25.70 -26.69
N LYS A 276 1.23 -26.73 -26.40
CA LYS A 276 1.71 -28.11 -26.47
C LYS A 276 2.10 -28.41 -27.91
N SER A 277 3.23 -29.06 -28.12
CA SER A 277 3.54 -29.64 -29.42
C SER A 277 2.44 -30.62 -29.79
N ILE A 278 1.81 -30.42 -30.95
CA ILE A 278 0.99 -31.46 -31.55
C ILE A 278 1.96 -32.55 -31.96
N ASP A 279 1.92 -33.69 -31.27
CA ASP A 279 2.56 -34.89 -31.77
C ASP A 279 1.72 -35.38 -32.95
N PRO A 280 2.21 -35.27 -34.20
CA PRO A 280 1.45 -35.70 -35.37
C PRO A 280 1.11 -37.19 -35.35
N ASP A 281 1.81 -37.99 -34.53
CA ASP A 281 1.65 -39.44 -34.47
C ASP A 281 0.71 -39.91 -33.33
N ALA A 282 0.26 -39.00 -32.44
CA ALA A 282 -0.59 -39.35 -31.29
C ALA A 282 -2.05 -39.72 -31.65
N HIS A 283 -2.45 -39.65 -32.93
CA HIS A 283 -3.78 -40.04 -33.41
C HIS A 283 -3.83 -41.41 -34.12
N MET A 284 -2.76 -42.20 -34.08
CA MET A 284 -2.72 -43.52 -34.74
C MET A 284 -3.01 -44.72 -33.83
N GLU A 285 -3.38 -44.54 -32.55
CA GLU A 285 -3.58 -45.68 -31.63
C GLU A 285 -5.03 -45.93 -31.18
N GLU A 286 -6.03 -45.15 -31.60
CA GLU A 286 -7.43 -45.32 -31.13
C GLU A 286 -8.39 -45.97 -32.14
N SER A 287 -7.90 -46.56 -33.24
CA SER A 287 -8.76 -47.13 -34.29
C SER A 287 -8.72 -48.66 -34.48
N ASP A 288 -8.06 -49.43 -33.60
CA ASP A 288 -7.89 -50.89 -33.80
C ASP A 288 -8.61 -51.80 -32.77
N GLU A 289 -9.32 -51.27 -31.78
CA GLU A 289 -10.08 -52.09 -30.80
C GLU A 289 -11.60 -52.20 -31.10
N LEU A 290 -12.00 -52.24 -32.37
CA LEU A 290 -13.39 -52.58 -32.73
C LEU A 290 -13.54 -53.75 -33.71
N TYR A 291 -12.63 -54.73 -33.70
CA TYR A 291 -12.89 -56.06 -34.28
C TYR A 291 -11.99 -57.14 -33.63
N THR A 292 -12.33 -57.59 -32.42
CA THR A 292 -12.14 -59.01 -32.04
C THR A 292 -13.19 -59.45 -31.03
#